data_AF-A0A834H3T7-F1
#
_entry.id   AF-A0A834H3T7-F1
#
_cell.length_a   1.000
_cell.length_b   1.000
_cell.length_c   1.000
_cell.angle_alpha   90.00
_cell.angle_beta   90.00
_cell.angle_gamma   90.00
#
_symmetry.space_group_name_H-M   'P 1'
#
loop_
_entity.id
_entity.type
_entity.pdbx_description
1 polymer ?
#
loop_
_entity_poly.entity_id
_entity_poly.type
_entity_poly.pdbx_seq_one_letter_code
_entity_poly.pdbx_strand_id
1 'polypeptide(L)'
;MHPAFPFLIPTWKKMQTSDMESNFAVGGATALPAKFLTKKNIVNLFTNSSLKLQLDWMSKHLDCTVRTIEGGCLEKQKTSLFVLGEIGANDYGYALIEGKTMQEIKNLVPEVVAAIISGVRRVIMSYGAVRVAVPGIFANGCFPIFLTLYQTNNSSAYDKHGCLKEINSFAYYHNKKLQEAIQGLKREYPDVIIVYVDYNRAFEWLYDHAVHLGFDSKSTQKACCGIGGVYNFDFINLCSSEFSVCPNPNQFISWDGILLTKAAYKRMAEWLIDDMLPKLQCCV
;
A
#
# COMPACT_ATOMS: atom_id res chain seq x y z
N MET A 1 22.65 10.22 6.59
CA MET A 1 21.39 10.33 7.35
C MET A 1 20.33 9.50 6.64
N HIS A 2 20.04 8.32 7.20
CA HIS A 2 18.97 7.45 6.71
C HIS A 2 17.79 7.60 7.70
N PRO A 3 16.60 8.01 7.24
CA PRO A 3 15.39 7.85 8.04
C PRO A 3 15.26 6.35 8.34
N ALA A 4 15.05 6.02 9.62
CA ALA A 4 14.86 4.66 10.06
C ALA A 4 13.57 4.12 9.44
N PHE A 5 13.69 3.36 8.35
CA PHE A 5 12.66 2.51 7.74
C PHE A 5 12.94 1.07 8.16
N PRO A 6 12.35 0.51 9.23
CA PRO A 6 12.71 -0.83 9.67
C PRO A 6 12.09 -1.95 8.81
N PHE A 7 11.13 -1.67 7.91
CA PHE A 7 10.46 -2.72 7.11
C PHE A 7 10.15 -2.35 5.64
N LEU A 8 10.58 -1.17 5.19
CA LEU A 8 10.61 -0.82 3.76
C LEU A 8 11.99 -0.25 3.43
N ILE A 9 13.03 -1.04 3.69
CA ILE A 9 14.31 -0.83 3.02
C ILE A 9 14.06 -1.20 1.56
N PRO A 10 14.18 -0.28 0.58
CA PRO A 10 14.37 -0.69 -0.80
C PRO A 10 15.65 -1.54 -0.78
N THR A 11 15.53 -2.84 -1.01
CA THR A 11 16.59 -3.85 -0.87
C THR A 11 17.80 -3.66 -1.81
N TRP A 12 17.88 -2.50 -2.48
CA TRP A 12 18.97 -2.09 -3.36
C TRP A 12 20.33 -1.98 -2.67
N LYS A 13 20.40 -1.84 -1.33
CA LYS A 13 21.70 -1.72 -0.62
C LYS A 13 22.13 -2.93 0.21
N LYS A 14 21.28 -3.93 0.39
CA LYS A 14 21.65 -5.25 0.93
C LYS A 14 20.69 -6.27 0.35
N MET A 15 21.12 -6.98 -0.69
CA MET A 15 20.59 -8.31 -1.00
C MET A 15 20.90 -9.21 0.20
N GLN A 16 20.06 -9.17 1.24
CA GLN A 16 19.84 -10.33 2.09
C GLN A 16 18.78 -11.16 1.37
N THR A 17 19.25 -11.90 0.37
CA THR A 17 18.53 -13.03 -0.20
C THR A 17 18.40 -14.06 0.90
N SER A 18 17.28 -14.09 1.60
CA SER A 18 16.74 -15.41 1.91
C SER A 18 16.14 -15.91 0.59
N ASP A 19 16.41 -17.16 0.22
CA ASP A 19 15.97 -17.74 -1.07
C ASP A 19 14.44 -17.81 -1.25
N MET A 20 13.65 -17.22 -0.34
CA MET A 20 12.20 -17.32 -0.25
C MET A 20 11.44 -16.01 -0.57
N GLU A 21 12.05 -14.83 -0.51
CA GLU A 21 11.33 -13.55 -0.71
C GLU A 21 12.13 -12.52 -1.51
N SER A 22 11.48 -11.85 -2.46
CA SER A 22 12.03 -10.75 -3.25
C SER A 22 11.08 -9.55 -3.24
N ASN A 23 11.58 -8.40 -2.79
CA ASN A 23 10.79 -7.17 -2.67
C ASN A 23 11.31 -6.09 -3.63
N PHE A 24 10.47 -5.68 -4.58
CA PHE A 24 10.76 -4.63 -5.56
C PHE A 24 10.05 -3.29 -5.23
N ALA A 25 9.31 -3.23 -4.12
CA ALA A 25 8.57 -2.05 -3.71
C ALA A 25 9.52 -0.89 -3.37
N VAL A 26 9.10 0.32 -3.73
CA VAL A 26 9.80 1.56 -3.40
C VAL A 26 8.84 2.49 -2.68
N GLY A 27 9.23 2.96 -1.50
CA GLY A 27 8.46 3.96 -0.74
C GLY A 27 8.17 5.20 -1.60
N GLY A 28 6.92 5.66 -1.58
CA GLY A 28 6.44 6.79 -2.38
C GLY A 28 6.23 6.48 -3.87
N ALA A 29 6.41 5.25 -4.32
CA ALA A 29 6.19 4.93 -5.73
C ALA A 29 4.71 4.99 -6.12
N THR A 30 4.45 5.36 -7.37
CA THR A 30 3.12 5.56 -7.93
C THR A 30 2.75 4.46 -8.92
N ALA A 31 1.47 4.19 -9.12
CA ALA A 31 1.01 3.32 -10.19
C ALA A 31 1.32 3.94 -11.56
N LEU A 32 1.05 5.24 -11.70
CA LEU A 32 1.30 6.00 -12.92
C LEU A 32 2.73 6.52 -12.97
N PRO A 33 3.35 6.63 -14.16
CA PRO A 33 4.67 7.22 -14.30
C PRO A 33 4.70 8.70 -13.86
N ALA A 34 5.79 9.15 -13.25
CA ALA A 34 5.96 10.56 -12.83
C ALA A 34 5.64 11.57 -13.95
N LYS A 35 6.10 11.29 -15.18
CA LYS A 35 5.79 12.14 -16.37
C LYS A 35 4.30 12.25 -16.68
N PHE A 36 3.50 11.23 -16.39
CA PHE A 36 2.05 11.28 -16.56
C PHE A 36 1.42 12.17 -15.49
N LEU A 37 1.82 12.00 -14.23
CA LEU A 37 1.34 12.79 -13.10
C LEU A 37 1.69 14.28 -13.25
N THR A 38 2.89 14.62 -13.71
CA THR A 38 3.28 16.02 -13.96
C THR A 38 2.35 16.71 -14.96
N LYS A 39 1.87 16.00 -16.00
CA LYS A 39 0.89 16.56 -16.95
C LYS A 39 -0.48 16.83 -16.33
N LYS A 40 -0.78 16.20 -15.20
CA LYS A 40 -1.98 16.44 -14.38
C LYS A 40 -1.73 17.48 -13.28
N ASN A 41 -0.56 18.13 -13.30
CA ASN A 41 -0.07 19.01 -12.23
C ASN A 41 -0.13 18.26 -10.89
N ILE A 42 0.52 17.09 -10.83
CA ILE A 42 0.76 16.26 -9.65
C ILE A 42 2.24 15.91 -9.61
N VAL A 43 2.97 16.37 -8.59
CA VAL A 43 4.41 16.17 -8.46
C VAL A 43 4.74 15.21 -7.31
N ASN A 44 5.50 14.17 -7.63
CA ASN A 44 6.12 13.30 -6.62
C ASN A 44 7.55 13.77 -6.36
N LEU A 45 7.78 14.38 -5.19
CA LEU A 45 9.09 14.88 -4.79
C LEU A 45 9.97 13.81 -4.10
N PHE A 46 9.39 12.65 -3.75
CA PHE A 46 10.08 11.61 -2.98
C PHE A 46 10.81 10.60 -3.88
N THR A 47 10.22 10.24 -5.02
CA THR A 47 10.80 9.28 -5.95
C THR A 47 10.24 9.42 -7.36
N ASN A 48 11.04 9.05 -8.36
CA ASN A 48 10.57 8.88 -9.74
C ASN A 48 10.15 7.42 -10.04
N SER A 49 10.14 6.56 -9.02
CA SER A 49 9.80 5.15 -9.18
C SER A 49 8.30 4.98 -9.40
N SER A 50 7.95 4.16 -10.39
CA SER A 50 6.56 3.80 -10.70
C SER A 50 6.40 2.29 -10.75
N LEU A 51 5.15 1.81 -10.77
CA LEU A 51 4.83 0.40 -10.95
C LEU A 51 5.53 -0.18 -12.18
N LYS A 52 5.54 0.55 -13.30
CA LYS A 52 6.24 0.12 -14.51
C LYS A 52 7.72 -0.15 -14.24
N LEU A 53 8.40 0.78 -13.54
CA LEU A 53 9.83 0.65 -13.26
C LEU A 53 10.12 -0.53 -12.32
N GLN A 54 9.28 -0.72 -11.31
CA GLN A 54 9.37 -1.88 -10.41
C GLN A 54 9.19 -3.20 -11.17
N LEU A 55 8.22 -3.25 -12.10
CA LEU A 55 8.02 -4.41 -12.97
C LEU A 55 9.18 -4.61 -13.94
N ASP A 56 9.83 -3.55 -14.43
CA ASP A 56 11.03 -3.65 -15.27
C ASP A 56 12.21 -4.26 -14.47
N TRP A 57 12.38 -3.85 -13.20
CA TRP A 57 13.39 -4.44 -12.31
C TRP A 57 13.10 -5.89 -11.98
N MET A 58 11.85 -6.21 -11.68
CA MET A 58 11.41 -7.58 -11.47
C MET A 58 11.62 -8.42 -12.73
N SER A 59 11.32 -7.91 -13.93
CA SER A 59 11.62 -8.60 -15.20
C SER A 59 13.08 -8.98 -15.30
N LYS A 60 13.97 -8.01 -15.02
CA LYS A 60 15.40 -8.22 -15.14
C LYS A 60 15.92 -9.22 -14.10
N HIS A 61 15.35 -9.22 -12.90
CA HIS A 61 15.73 -10.17 -11.85
C HIS A 61 15.23 -11.60 -12.14
N LEU A 62 14.03 -11.70 -12.71
CA LEU A 62 13.37 -12.96 -13.07
C LEU A 62 13.70 -13.42 -14.51
N ASP A 63 14.63 -12.76 -15.20
CA ASP A 63 15.02 -13.12 -16.56
C ASP A 63 15.72 -14.50 -16.55
N CYS A 64 14.93 -15.54 -16.78
CA CYS A 64 15.36 -16.93 -16.72
C CYS A 64 16.08 -17.38 -18.03
N THR A 65 16.75 -16.48 -18.75
CA THR A 65 17.49 -16.80 -20.00
C THR A 65 18.63 -17.82 -19.81
N VAL A 66 18.96 -18.20 -18.57
CA VAL A 66 19.95 -19.24 -18.25
C VAL A 66 19.42 -20.19 -17.17
N ARG A 67 18.68 -21.25 -17.57
CA ARG A 67 18.85 -22.67 -17.15
C ARG A 67 17.56 -23.51 -17.25
N THR A 68 17.64 -24.44 -18.18
CA THR A 68 16.90 -25.70 -18.34
C THR A 68 17.35 -26.72 -17.28
N ILE A 69 16.67 -26.81 -16.14
CA ILE A 69 16.69 -28.00 -15.27
C ILE A 69 15.30 -28.09 -14.60
N GLU A 70 14.74 -29.30 -14.45
CA GLU A 70 13.63 -29.55 -13.53
C GLU A 70 13.95 -28.95 -12.14
N GLY A 71 13.05 -28.16 -11.57
CA GLY A 71 13.32 -27.33 -10.38
C GLY A 71 13.90 -25.93 -10.68
N GLY A 72 13.93 -25.51 -11.95
CA GLY A 72 14.39 -24.21 -12.42
C GLY A 72 13.46 -23.02 -12.10
N CYS A 73 13.90 -21.83 -12.52
CA CYS A 73 13.27 -20.51 -12.32
C CYS A 73 11.76 -20.48 -12.64
N LEU A 74 11.33 -21.17 -13.71
CA LEU A 74 9.92 -21.29 -14.12
C LEU A 74 9.06 -22.10 -13.13
N GLU A 75 9.59 -23.19 -12.57
CA GLU A 75 8.85 -23.99 -11.59
C GLU A 75 8.71 -23.23 -10.26
N LYS A 76 9.75 -22.51 -9.84
CA LYS A 76 9.66 -21.60 -8.69
C LYS A 76 8.56 -20.56 -8.89
N GLN A 77 8.48 -19.93 -10.07
CA GLN A 77 7.45 -18.94 -10.39
C GLN A 77 6.02 -19.50 -10.33
N LYS A 78 5.79 -20.75 -10.76
CA LYS A 78 4.47 -21.42 -10.64
C LYS A 78 4.07 -21.73 -9.19
N THR A 79 5.04 -21.84 -8.29
CA THR A 79 4.79 -22.05 -6.85
C THR A 79 4.75 -20.77 -6.04
N SER A 80 5.22 -19.64 -6.60
CA SER A 80 5.26 -18.35 -5.93
C SER A 80 3.91 -17.65 -5.86
N LEU A 81 3.74 -16.85 -4.81
CA LEU A 81 2.70 -15.82 -4.73
C LEU A 81 3.27 -14.48 -5.18
N PHE A 82 2.64 -13.86 -6.17
CA PHE A 82 2.98 -12.49 -6.57
C PHE A 82 2.03 -11.52 -5.88
N VAL A 83 2.56 -10.62 -5.05
CA VAL A 83 1.78 -9.54 -4.44
C VAL A 83 2.04 -8.24 -5.21
N LEU A 84 1.05 -7.72 -5.91
CA LEU A 84 1.15 -6.49 -6.70
C LEU A 84 0.37 -5.36 -6.01
N GLY A 85 1.02 -4.69 -5.06
CA GLY A 85 0.49 -3.57 -4.30
C GLY A 85 0.88 -3.60 -2.83
N GLU A 86 0.41 -2.67 -2.00
CA GLU A 86 -0.47 -1.54 -2.33
C GLU A 86 0.23 -0.55 -3.28
N ILE A 87 -0.38 -0.28 -4.44
CA ILE A 87 0.12 0.70 -5.40
C ILE A 87 -1.06 1.52 -5.93
N GLY A 88 -0.88 2.82 -6.16
CA GLY A 88 -1.96 3.74 -6.54
C GLY A 88 -2.37 4.70 -5.43
N ALA A 89 -2.21 4.32 -4.15
CA ALA A 89 -2.52 5.22 -3.02
C ALA A 89 -1.68 6.50 -3.04
N ASN A 90 -0.40 6.40 -3.40
CA ASN A 90 0.50 7.55 -3.52
C ASN A 90 0.07 8.50 -4.65
N ASP A 91 -0.48 7.99 -5.77
CA ASP A 91 -0.99 8.82 -6.87
C ASP A 91 -2.09 9.78 -6.37
N TYR A 92 -2.97 9.28 -5.51
CA TYR A 92 -4.02 10.08 -4.86
C TYR A 92 -3.49 10.92 -3.72
N GLY A 93 -2.57 10.39 -2.91
CA GLY A 93 -1.94 11.11 -1.80
C GLY A 93 -1.24 12.38 -2.26
N TYR A 94 -0.44 12.31 -3.33
CA TYR A 94 0.19 13.49 -3.90
C TYR A 94 -0.82 14.49 -4.46
N ALA A 95 -1.87 14.01 -5.12
CA ALA A 95 -2.95 14.88 -5.60
C ALA A 95 -3.67 15.62 -4.45
N LEU A 96 -3.94 14.92 -3.34
CA LEU A 96 -4.56 15.50 -2.14
C LEU A 96 -3.66 16.57 -1.52
N ILE A 97 -2.35 16.27 -1.37
CA ILE A 97 -1.36 17.20 -0.81
C ILE A 97 -1.25 18.48 -1.65
N GLU A 98 -1.36 18.37 -2.97
CA GLU A 98 -1.36 19.53 -3.89
C GLU A 98 -2.72 20.23 -4.00
N GLY A 99 -3.69 19.87 -3.16
CA GLY A 99 -4.98 20.56 -3.07
C GLY A 99 -5.95 20.25 -4.22
N LYS A 100 -5.79 19.11 -4.91
CA LYS A 100 -6.75 18.66 -5.92
C LYS A 100 -8.11 18.38 -5.29
N THR A 101 -9.16 18.69 -6.03
CA THR A 101 -10.54 18.39 -5.62
C THR A 101 -10.80 16.88 -5.68
N MET A 102 -11.76 16.39 -4.89
CA MET A 102 -12.16 14.97 -4.96
C MET A 102 -12.64 14.54 -6.35
N GLN A 103 -13.20 15.47 -7.14
CA GLN A 103 -13.58 15.18 -8.51
C GLN A 103 -12.37 14.93 -9.40
N GLU A 104 -11.33 15.76 -9.30
CA GLU A 104 -10.07 15.56 -10.03
C GLU A 104 -9.40 14.25 -9.63
N ILE A 105 -9.40 13.91 -8.34
CA ILE A 105 -8.81 12.67 -7.85
C ILE A 105 -9.62 11.45 -8.34
N LYS A 106 -10.96 11.51 -8.33
CA LYS A 106 -11.82 10.47 -8.92
C LYS A 106 -11.55 10.28 -10.41
N ASN A 107 -11.21 11.34 -11.15
CA ASN A 107 -10.85 11.25 -12.56
C ASN A 107 -9.51 10.53 -12.81
N LEU A 108 -8.64 10.38 -11.79
CA LEU A 108 -7.42 9.57 -11.88
C LEU A 108 -7.67 8.08 -11.68
N VAL A 109 -8.79 7.68 -11.07
CA VAL A 109 -9.08 6.28 -10.71
C VAL A 109 -9.04 5.33 -11.91
N PRO A 110 -9.66 5.64 -13.07
CA PRO A 110 -9.58 4.76 -14.24
C PRO A 110 -8.15 4.49 -14.71
N GLU A 111 -7.29 5.52 -14.70
CA GLU A 111 -5.89 5.42 -15.15
C GLU A 111 -5.05 4.58 -14.17
N VAL A 112 -5.21 4.82 -12.87
CA VAL A 112 -4.51 4.06 -11.83
C VAL A 112 -4.94 2.59 -11.84
N VAL A 113 -6.24 2.31 -11.91
CA VAL A 113 -6.76 0.94 -11.99
C VAL A 113 -6.26 0.26 -13.27
N ALA A 114 -6.29 0.95 -14.41
CA ALA A 114 -5.76 0.40 -15.67
C ALA A 114 -4.26 0.07 -15.56
N ALA A 115 -3.46 0.91 -14.90
CA ALA A 115 -2.04 0.65 -14.66
C ALA A 115 -1.82 -0.58 -13.77
N ILE A 116 -2.59 -0.74 -12.69
CA ILE A 116 -2.54 -1.92 -11.81
C ILE A 116 -2.89 -3.19 -12.60
N ILE A 117 -3.99 -3.17 -13.35
CA ILE A 117 -4.47 -4.30 -14.13
C ILE A 117 -3.46 -4.68 -15.23
N SER A 118 -2.88 -3.69 -15.90
CA SER A 118 -1.78 -3.90 -16.86
C SER A 118 -0.54 -4.52 -16.19
N GLY A 119 -0.22 -4.09 -14.97
CA GLY A 119 0.81 -4.70 -14.15
C GLY A 119 0.53 -6.17 -13.84
N VAL A 120 -0.72 -6.50 -13.49
CA VAL A 120 -1.15 -7.88 -13.24
C VAL A 120 -1.03 -8.73 -14.51
N ARG A 121 -1.50 -8.22 -15.66
CA ARG A 121 -1.30 -8.91 -16.96
C ARG A 121 0.17 -9.18 -17.23
N ARG A 122 1.03 -8.19 -16.98
CA ARG A 122 2.47 -8.33 -17.19
C ARG A 122 3.06 -9.42 -16.29
N VAL A 123 2.67 -9.51 -15.02
CA VAL A 123 3.21 -10.57 -14.16
C VAL A 123 2.78 -11.97 -14.60
N ILE A 124 1.55 -12.10 -15.08
CA ILE A 124 1.02 -13.37 -15.62
C ILE A 124 1.77 -13.74 -16.92
N MET A 125 1.79 -12.83 -17.89
CA MET A 125 2.32 -13.11 -19.23
C MET A 125 3.84 -13.21 -19.26
N SER A 126 4.56 -12.37 -18.50
CA SER A 126 6.02 -12.32 -18.55
C SER A 126 6.70 -13.27 -17.57
N TYR A 127 6.04 -13.67 -16.48
CA TYR A 127 6.66 -14.50 -15.42
C TYR A 127 5.89 -15.79 -15.13
N GLY A 128 4.85 -16.12 -15.91
CA GLY A 128 4.08 -17.34 -15.68
C GLY A 128 3.41 -17.40 -14.31
N ALA A 129 3.08 -16.24 -13.73
CA ALA A 129 2.45 -16.17 -12.42
C ALA A 129 1.07 -16.85 -12.44
N VAL A 130 0.89 -17.88 -11.60
CA VAL A 130 -0.40 -18.60 -11.46
C VAL A 130 -1.16 -18.23 -10.19
N ARG A 131 -0.52 -17.50 -9.26
CA ARG A 131 -1.14 -16.94 -8.06
C ARG A 131 -0.75 -15.47 -7.91
N VAL A 132 -1.74 -14.58 -7.96
CA VAL A 132 -1.53 -13.13 -7.86
C VAL A 132 -2.47 -12.55 -6.80
N ALA A 133 -1.91 -11.92 -5.78
CA ALA A 133 -2.61 -11.11 -4.81
C ALA A 133 -2.55 -9.63 -5.21
N VAL A 134 -3.70 -8.98 -5.24
CA VAL A 134 -3.85 -7.56 -5.63
C VAL A 134 -4.52 -6.81 -4.48
N PRO A 135 -3.73 -6.12 -3.64
CA PRO A 135 -4.29 -5.33 -2.55
C PRO A 135 -5.04 -4.09 -3.03
N GLY A 136 -6.15 -3.80 -2.36
CA GLY A 136 -6.77 -2.47 -2.40
C GLY A 136 -5.99 -1.44 -1.59
N ILE A 137 -6.49 -0.21 -1.58
CA ILE A 137 -5.94 0.88 -0.76
C ILE A 137 -6.61 0.95 0.61
N PHE A 138 -5.88 1.48 1.60
CA PHE A 138 -6.38 1.62 2.97
C PHE A 138 -7.54 2.62 3.09
N ALA A 139 -8.29 2.54 4.20
CA ALA A 139 -9.18 3.62 4.63
C ALA A 139 -8.34 4.81 5.13
N ASN A 140 -7.81 5.59 4.18
CA ASN A 140 -6.77 6.59 4.42
C ASN A 140 -7.20 7.76 5.33
N GLY A 141 -8.50 7.95 5.57
CA GLY A 141 -9.03 9.05 6.37
C GLY A 141 -8.61 9.03 7.84
N CYS A 142 -8.04 7.93 8.34
CA CYS A 142 -7.51 7.86 9.71
C CYS A 142 -6.02 8.22 9.83
N PHE A 143 -5.31 8.42 8.72
CA PHE A 143 -3.88 8.73 8.78
C PHE A 143 -3.65 10.16 9.27
N PRO A 144 -2.70 10.39 10.20
CA PRO A 144 -2.38 11.73 10.70
C PRO A 144 -2.08 12.75 9.59
N ILE A 145 -1.44 12.34 8.49
CA ILE A 145 -1.21 13.24 7.34
C ILE A 145 -2.51 13.84 6.79
N PHE A 146 -3.53 13.03 6.54
CA PHE A 146 -4.81 13.53 6.00
C PHE A 146 -5.65 14.21 7.07
N LEU A 147 -5.59 13.74 8.32
CA LEU A 147 -6.25 14.36 9.45
C LEU A 147 -5.74 15.78 9.72
N THR A 148 -4.43 16.00 9.62
CA THR A 148 -3.82 17.33 9.71
C THR A 148 -4.17 18.19 8.49
N LEU A 149 -4.12 17.63 7.27
CA LEU A 149 -4.38 18.39 6.03
C LEU A 149 -5.82 18.90 5.92
N TYR A 150 -6.78 18.05 6.28
CA TYR A 150 -8.22 18.33 6.18
C TYR A 150 -8.86 18.54 7.55
N GLN A 151 -8.08 19.00 8.52
CA GLN A 151 -8.60 19.29 9.85
C GLN A 151 -9.73 20.34 9.77
N THR A 152 -10.88 20.05 10.39
CA THR A 152 -12.04 20.93 10.39
C THR A 152 -12.80 20.87 11.71
N ASN A 153 -13.50 21.94 12.05
CA ASN A 153 -14.39 21.98 13.22
C ASN A 153 -15.75 21.31 12.96
N ASN A 154 -16.02 20.88 11.71
CA ASN A 154 -17.24 20.16 11.39
C ASN A 154 -17.17 18.70 11.86
N SER A 155 -17.79 18.39 13.01
CA SER A 155 -17.85 17.03 13.54
C SER A 155 -18.50 16.02 12.60
N SER A 156 -19.38 16.46 11.68
CA SER A 156 -20.01 15.57 10.71
C SER A 156 -19.05 15.03 9.65
N ALA A 157 -17.86 15.63 9.50
CA ALA A 157 -16.83 15.17 8.58
C ALA A 157 -16.12 13.89 9.06
N TYR A 158 -16.21 13.59 10.36
CA TYR A 158 -15.51 12.49 11.01
C TYR A 158 -16.46 11.34 11.39
N ASP A 159 -15.99 10.10 11.25
CA ASP A 159 -16.73 8.92 11.70
C ASP A 159 -16.57 8.66 13.21
N LYS A 160 -17.09 7.52 13.69
CA LYS A 160 -17.02 7.13 15.10
C LYS A 160 -15.59 6.97 15.64
N HIS A 161 -14.62 6.78 14.75
CA HIS A 161 -13.20 6.63 15.05
C HIS A 161 -12.43 7.93 14.80
N GLY A 162 -13.10 9.05 14.55
CA GLY A 162 -12.41 10.31 14.27
C GLY A 162 -11.70 10.34 12.91
N CYS A 163 -12.05 9.46 11.98
CA CYS A 163 -11.46 9.41 10.64
C CYS A 163 -12.30 10.19 9.62
N LEU A 164 -11.65 10.77 8.60
CA LEU A 164 -12.30 11.57 7.56
C LEU A 164 -13.16 10.71 6.62
N LYS A 165 -14.49 10.92 6.65
CA LYS A 165 -15.45 10.14 5.85
C LYS A 165 -15.25 10.31 4.34
N GLU A 166 -14.93 11.52 3.88
CA GLU A 166 -14.78 11.80 2.45
C GLU A 166 -13.58 11.05 1.86
N ILE A 167 -12.45 11.04 2.58
CA ILE A 167 -11.24 10.28 2.20
C ILE A 167 -11.51 8.77 2.22
N ASN A 168 -12.19 8.26 3.26
CA ASN A 168 -12.56 6.85 3.34
C ASN A 168 -13.55 6.45 2.22
N SER A 169 -14.51 7.33 1.89
CA SER A 169 -15.46 7.11 0.79
C SER A 169 -14.76 7.06 -0.57
N PHE A 170 -13.72 7.86 -0.76
CA PHE A 170 -12.89 7.79 -1.95
C PHE A 170 -12.11 6.46 -2.02
N ALA A 171 -11.55 5.99 -0.89
CA ALA A 171 -10.87 4.69 -0.83
C ALA A 171 -11.82 3.54 -1.22
N TYR A 172 -13.04 3.55 -0.69
CA TYR A 172 -14.10 2.61 -1.07
C TYR A 172 -14.40 2.65 -2.58
N TYR A 173 -14.51 3.86 -3.15
CA TYR A 173 -14.75 4.03 -4.59
C TYR A 173 -13.63 3.41 -5.44
N HIS A 174 -12.36 3.70 -5.13
CA HIS A 174 -11.22 3.07 -5.81
C HIS A 174 -11.28 1.55 -5.69
N ASN A 175 -11.44 1.03 -4.47
CA ASN A 175 -11.43 -0.40 -4.20
C ASN A 175 -12.56 -1.14 -4.92
N LYS A 176 -13.74 -0.53 -5.05
CA LYS A 176 -14.83 -1.06 -5.86
C LYS A 176 -14.43 -1.16 -7.34
N LYS A 177 -13.82 -0.11 -7.90
CA LYS A 177 -13.35 -0.10 -9.30
C LYS A 177 -12.23 -1.10 -9.56
N LEU A 178 -11.32 -1.27 -8.62
CA LEU A 178 -10.27 -2.29 -8.69
C LEU A 178 -10.87 -3.70 -8.68
N GLN A 179 -11.82 -3.98 -7.77
CA GLN A 179 -12.51 -5.28 -7.73
C GLN A 179 -13.27 -5.57 -9.03
N GLU A 180 -14.02 -4.60 -9.57
CA GLU A 180 -14.70 -4.74 -10.88
C GLU A 180 -13.70 -5.12 -11.99
N ALA A 181 -12.54 -4.48 -12.03
CA ALA A 181 -11.51 -4.76 -13.03
C ALA A 181 -10.80 -6.11 -12.82
N ILE A 182 -10.60 -6.53 -11.56
CA ILE A 182 -10.08 -7.87 -11.23
C ILE A 182 -11.02 -8.96 -11.72
N GLN A 183 -12.35 -8.77 -11.66
CA GLN A 183 -13.31 -9.73 -12.26
C GLN A 183 -13.15 -9.84 -13.77
N GLY A 184 -12.74 -8.76 -14.45
CA GLY A 184 -12.32 -8.80 -15.85
C GLY A 184 -11.11 -9.71 -16.05
N LEU A 185 -10.04 -9.51 -15.26
CA LEU A 185 -8.83 -10.32 -15.34
C LEU A 185 -9.07 -11.80 -15.07
N LYS A 186 -9.92 -12.15 -14.10
CA LYS A 186 -10.27 -13.55 -13.81
C LYS A 186 -10.92 -14.26 -15.01
N ARG A 187 -11.70 -13.53 -15.81
CA ARG A 187 -12.29 -14.07 -17.04
C ARG A 187 -11.28 -14.17 -18.17
N GLU A 188 -10.30 -13.26 -18.21
CA GLU A 188 -9.22 -13.26 -19.19
C GLU A 188 -8.19 -14.38 -18.93
N TYR A 189 -7.95 -14.71 -17.66
CA TYR A 189 -6.99 -15.73 -17.22
C TYR A 189 -7.65 -16.75 -16.27
N PRO A 190 -8.50 -17.66 -16.79
CA PRO A 190 -9.24 -18.61 -15.96
C PRO A 190 -8.35 -19.59 -15.18
N ASP A 191 -7.14 -19.86 -15.68
CA ASP A 191 -6.17 -20.77 -15.04
C ASP A 191 -5.28 -20.08 -13.99
N VAL A 192 -5.47 -18.77 -13.75
CA VAL A 192 -4.70 -17.99 -12.77
C VAL A 192 -5.58 -17.65 -11.58
N ILE A 193 -5.09 -17.96 -10.38
CA ILE A 193 -5.74 -17.59 -9.12
C ILE A 193 -5.39 -16.13 -8.82
N ILE A 194 -6.34 -15.24 -9.08
CA ILE A 194 -6.21 -13.81 -8.77
C ILE A 194 -7.05 -13.49 -7.54
N VAL A 195 -6.43 -12.99 -6.47
CA VAL A 195 -7.11 -12.67 -5.21
C VAL A 195 -7.06 -11.17 -4.96
N TYR A 196 -8.23 -10.55 -4.76
CA TYR A 196 -8.30 -9.22 -4.20
C TYR A 196 -7.99 -9.30 -2.70
N VAL A 197 -7.07 -8.47 -2.23
CA VAL A 197 -6.67 -8.43 -0.82
C VAL A 197 -7.27 -7.18 -0.17
N ASP A 198 -8.19 -7.38 0.77
CA ASP A 198 -9.05 -6.34 1.34
C ASP A 198 -8.34 -5.57 2.47
N TYR A 199 -7.34 -4.79 2.07
CA TYR A 199 -6.60 -3.94 2.99
C TYR A 199 -7.49 -2.89 3.66
N ASN A 200 -8.54 -2.43 2.99
CA ASN A 200 -9.48 -1.45 3.51
C ASN A 200 -10.21 -2.01 4.74
N ARG A 201 -10.79 -3.20 4.61
CA ARG A 201 -11.49 -3.87 5.71
C ARG A 201 -10.55 -4.30 6.84
N ALA A 202 -9.34 -4.76 6.52
CA ALA A 202 -8.31 -5.07 7.53
C ALA A 202 -7.98 -3.83 8.37
N PHE A 203 -7.89 -2.67 7.72
CA PHE A 203 -7.60 -1.41 8.38
C PHE A 203 -8.78 -0.93 9.23
N GLU A 204 -10.02 -1.03 8.74
CA GLU A 204 -11.22 -0.73 9.54
C GLU A 204 -11.33 -1.64 10.77
N TRP A 205 -11.08 -2.94 10.59
CA TRP A 205 -11.06 -3.92 11.68
C TRP A 205 -10.03 -3.56 12.75
N LEU A 206 -8.84 -3.08 12.36
CA LEU A 206 -7.79 -2.64 13.28
C LEU A 206 -8.30 -1.52 14.21
N TYR A 207 -9.03 -0.54 13.68
CA TYR A 207 -9.61 0.56 14.47
C TYR A 207 -10.78 0.10 15.34
N ASP A 208 -11.67 -0.75 14.79
CA ASP A 208 -12.78 -1.33 15.56
C ASP A 208 -12.31 -2.14 16.77
N HIS A 209 -11.11 -2.74 16.72
CA HIS A 209 -10.57 -3.61 17.76
C HIS A 209 -9.33 -3.02 18.47
N ALA A 210 -9.02 -1.74 18.25
CA ALA A 210 -7.74 -1.15 18.63
C ALA A 210 -7.37 -1.40 20.11
N VAL A 211 -8.31 -1.14 21.03
CA VAL A 211 -8.10 -1.31 22.47
C VAL A 211 -7.86 -2.78 22.84
N HIS A 212 -8.63 -3.71 22.26
CA HIS A 212 -8.48 -5.15 22.51
C HIS A 212 -7.15 -5.69 21.96
N LEU A 213 -6.61 -5.07 20.91
CA LEU A 213 -5.34 -5.45 20.31
C LEU A 213 -4.13 -4.85 21.04
N GLY A 214 -4.35 -3.99 22.04
CA GLY A 214 -3.32 -3.37 22.88
C GLY A 214 -2.92 -1.94 22.46
N PHE A 215 -3.64 -1.32 21.53
CA PHE A 215 -3.43 0.08 21.16
C PHE A 215 -4.13 1.03 22.15
N ASP A 216 -3.52 2.19 22.39
CA ASP A 216 -4.09 3.21 23.27
C ASP A 216 -5.19 3.98 22.52
N SER A 217 -6.41 3.92 23.06
CA SER A 217 -7.59 4.65 22.57
C SER A 217 -7.37 6.16 22.39
N LYS A 218 -6.42 6.77 23.11
CA LYS A 218 -6.13 8.21 23.03
C LYS A 218 -5.11 8.58 21.96
N SER A 219 -4.47 7.59 21.35
CA SER A 219 -3.38 7.77 20.38
C SER A 219 -3.65 7.12 19.02
N THR A 220 -4.83 6.51 18.82
CA THR A 220 -5.20 5.82 17.57
C THR A 220 -5.07 6.70 16.32
N GLN A 221 -5.27 8.01 16.45
CA GLN A 221 -5.15 9.00 15.36
C GLN A 221 -3.85 9.83 15.44
N LYS A 222 -2.89 9.43 16.29
CA LYS A 222 -1.64 10.17 16.50
C LYS A 222 -0.45 9.37 15.98
N ALA A 223 0.53 10.07 15.42
CA ALA A 223 1.83 9.47 15.13
C ALA A 223 2.61 9.23 16.42
N CYS A 224 3.41 8.16 16.47
CA CYS A 224 4.34 7.91 17.56
C CYS A 224 5.57 8.83 17.49
N CYS A 225 6.13 9.01 16.29
CA CYS A 225 7.24 9.90 16.00
C CYS A 225 6.72 11.18 15.36
N GLY A 226 6.95 12.31 16.02
CA GLY A 226 6.41 13.59 15.56
C GLY A 226 6.84 14.76 16.44
N ILE A 227 6.27 15.93 16.14
CA ILE A 227 6.68 17.21 16.73
C ILE A 227 5.60 17.90 17.56
N GLY A 228 4.45 17.26 17.77
CA GLY A 228 3.30 17.82 18.49
C GLY A 228 2.10 18.16 17.60
N GLY A 229 1.14 18.91 18.15
CA GLY A 229 -0.16 19.17 17.51
C GLY A 229 -1.20 18.07 17.77
N VAL A 230 -2.41 18.25 17.22
CA VAL A 230 -3.57 17.37 17.52
C VAL A 230 -3.28 15.91 17.15
N TYR A 231 -2.66 15.68 15.99
CA TYR A 231 -2.34 14.34 15.46
C TYR A 231 -0.86 13.95 15.58
N ASN A 232 -0.07 14.74 16.32
CA ASN A 232 1.39 14.57 16.44
C ASN A 232 2.13 14.51 15.08
N PHE A 233 1.71 15.29 14.09
CA PHE A 233 2.23 15.24 12.71
C PHE A 233 2.35 16.62 12.08
N ASP A 234 3.40 16.84 11.29
CA ASP A 234 3.65 18.06 10.53
C ASP A 234 4.23 17.76 9.13
N PHE A 235 3.87 18.58 8.14
CA PHE A 235 4.26 18.37 6.74
C PHE A 235 5.70 18.79 6.43
N ILE A 236 6.26 19.72 7.20
CA ILE A 236 7.60 20.28 6.97
C ILE A 236 8.63 19.44 7.74
N ASN A 237 8.29 19.05 8.97
CA ASN A 237 9.17 18.39 9.91
C ASN A 237 8.81 16.90 10.05
N LEU A 238 9.00 16.13 8.98
CA LEU A 238 8.75 14.70 8.96
C LEU A 238 9.66 13.94 9.95
N CYS A 239 9.16 12.85 10.54
CA CYS A 239 9.89 12.03 11.50
C CYS A 239 11.36 11.78 11.10
N SER A 240 12.27 12.09 12.01
CA SER A 240 13.72 12.05 11.84
C SER A 240 14.37 11.70 13.18
N SER A 241 15.67 11.43 13.20
CA SER A 241 16.41 11.11 14.43
C SER A 241 16.39 12.22 15.49
N GLU A 242 15.97 13.44 15.12
CA GLU A 242 15.96 14.61 16.01
C GLU A 242 14.59 14.83 16.69
N PHE A 243 13.56 14.07 16.31
CA PHE A 243 12.20 14.27 16.81
C PHE A 243 11.80 13.33 17.94
N SER A 244 10.83 13.78 18.73
CA SER A 244 10.32 13.00 19.85
C SER A 244 9.61 11.73 19.37
N VAL A 245 10.01 10.60 19.93
CA VAL A 245 9.39 9.29 19.71
C VAL A 245 8.60 8.93 20.96
N CYS A 246 7.40 8.40 20.77
CA CYS A 246 6.55 7.96 21.86
C CYS A 246 7.25 6.87 22.72
N PRO A 247 6.95 6.77 24.03
CA PRO A 247 7.61 5.80 24.91
C PRO A 247 7.37 4.33 24.54
N ASN A 248 6.20 4.03 23.94
CA ASN A 248 5.83 2.67 23.56
C ASN A 248 5.17 2.62 22.16
N PRO A 249 5.96 2.36 21.11
CA PRO A 249 5.45 2.25 19.74
C PRO A 249 4.41 1.15 19.52
N ASN A 250 4.36 0.12 20.39
CA ASN A 250 3.38 -0.96 20.26
C ASN A 250 1.96 -0.54 20.65
N GLN A 251 1.80 0.61 21.30
CA GLN A 251 0.49 1.18 21.66
C GLN A 251 -0.05 2.17 20.63
N PHE A 252 0.70 2.45 19.56
CA PHE A 252 0.32 3.39 18.51
C PHE A 252 0.01 2.65 17.21
N ILE A 253 -1.00 3.12 16.47
CA ILE A 253 -1.31 2.59 15.14
C ILE A 253 -0.36 3.22 14.10
N SER A 254 -0.18 4.53 14.13
CA SER A 254 0.69 5.24 13.19
C SER A 254 2.10 5.44 13.75
N TRP A 255 3.12 5.18 12.93
CA TRP A 255 4.51 5.42 13.28
C TRP A 255 4.86 6.90 13.13
N ASP A 256 4.79 7.45 11.92
CA ASP A 256 5.27 8.79 11.57
C ASP A 256 4.18 9.67 10.92
N GLY A 257 2.92 9.22 10.97
CA GLY A 257 1.78 9.89 10.35
C GLY A 257 1.50 9.49 8.90
N ILE A 258 2.41 8.75 8.26
CA ILE A 258 2.29 8.26 6.89
C ILE A 258 2.30 6.72 6.88
N LEU A 259 3.09 6.10 7.74
CA LEU A 259 3.23 4.65 7.89
C LEU A 259 2.63 4.16 9.20
N LEU A 260 2.35 2.86 9.25
CA LEU A 260 1.90 2.17 10.46
C LEU A 260 3.08 1.69 11.31
N THR A 261 2.83 1.46 12.59
CA THR A 261 3.80 0.80 13.47
C THR A 261 3.92 -0.68 13.10
N LYS A 262 5.02 -1.31 13.52
CA LYS A 262 5.20 -2.76 13.37
C LYS A 262 4.06 -3.55 14.02
N ALA A 263 3.56 -3.09 15.16
CA ALA A 263 2.45 -3.72 15.85
C ALA A 263 1.16 -3.68 15.00
N ALA A 264 0.83 -2.52 14.43
CA ALA A 264 -0.31 -2.38 13.54
C ALA A 264 -0.19 -3.22 12.27
N TYR A 265 0.97 -3.18 11.58
CA TYR A 265 1.21 -4.04 10.41
C TYR A 265 1.08 -5.52 10.74
N LYS A 266 1.59 -5.96 11.90
CA LYS A 266 1.47 -7.36 12.33
C LYS A 266 -0.01 -7.77 12.47
N ARG A 267 -0.83 -6.96 13.14
CA ARG A 267 -2.27 -7.25 13.32
C ARG A 267 -3.04 -7.30 12.00
N MET A 268 -2.75 -6.34 11.11
CA MET A 268 -3.35 -6.36 9.78
C MET A 268 -2.91 -7.58 8.97
N ALA A 269 -1.62 -7.94 9.02
CA ALA A 269 -1.10 -9.10 8.31
C ALA A 269 -1.74 -10.40 8.79
N GLU A 270 -1.89 -10.60 10.10
CA GLU A 270 -2.61 -11.74 10.69
C GLU A 270 -4.03 -11.86 10.10
N TRP A 271 -4.81 -10.77 10.13
CA TRP A 271 -6.16 -10.73 9.58
C TRP A 271 -6.21 -11.02 8.07
N LEU A 272 -5.28 -10.43 7.31
CA LEU A 272 -5.22 -10.56 5.86
C LEU A 272 -4.81 -11.95 5.42
N ILE A 273 -3.91 -12.60 6.14
CA ILE A 273 -3.49 -13.98 5.89
C ILE A 273 -4.70 -14.90 6.06
N ASP A 274 -5.47 -14.76 7.14
CA ASP A 274 -6.66 -15.56 7.40
C ASP A 274 -7.74 -15.37 6.31
N ASP A 275 -7.94 -14.14 5.82
CA ASP A 275 -8.89 -13.85 4.75
C ASP A 275 -8.40 -14.33 3.37
N MET A 276 -7.11 -14.21 3.08
CA MET A 276 -6.53 -14.47 1.77
C MET A 276 -6.23 -15.96 1.53
N LEU A 277 -5.71 -16.68 2.53
CA LEU A 277 -5.24 -18.07 2.36
C LEU A 277 -6.29 -19.02 1.77
N PRO A 278 -7.56 -19.03 2.24
CA PRO A 278 -8.59 -19.91 1.66
C PRO A 278 -8.88 -19.61 0.18
N LYS A 279 -8.63 -18.37 -0.27
CA LYS A 279 -8.87 -17.91 -1.65
C LYS A 279 -7.73 -18.29 -2.59
N LEU A 280 -6.54 -18.59 -2.06
CA LEU A 280 -5.34 -18.92 -2.85
C LEU A 280 -5.30 -20.39 -3.32
N GLN A 281 -6.25 -21.22 -2.87
CA GLN A 281 -6.38 -22.63 -3.25
C GLN A 281 -5.04 -23.38 -3.20
N CYS A 282 -4.22 -23.10 -2.18
CA CYS A 282 -3.01 -23.85 -1.93
C CYS A 282 -3.39 -25.25 -1.47
N CYS A 283 -2.93 -26.30 -2.16
CA CYS A 283 -3.03 -27.66 -1.66
C CYS A 283 -2.19 -27.74 -0.37
N VAL A 284 -2.84 -28.06 0.75
CA VAL A 284 -2.18 -28.35 2.04
C VAL A 284 -1.86 -29.84 2.10
#